data_AF-A0A1Q3FDH6-F1
#
_entry.id   AF-A0A1Q3FDH6-F1
#
_cell.length_a   1.000
_cell.length_b   1.000
_cell.length_c   1.000
_cell.angle_alpha   90.00
_cell.angle_beta   90.00
_cell.angle_gamma   90.00
#
_symmetry.space_group_name_H-M   'P 1'
#
loop_
_entity.id
_entity.type
_entity.pdbx_description
1 polymer ?
#
loop_
_entity_poly.entity_id
_entity_poly.type
_entity_poly.pdbx_seq_one_letter_code
_entity_poly.pdbx_strand_id
1 'polypeptide(L)'
;MTASTGSWSYALIRDMKLPANQFIRTDVAVVMRDKYPKALHHFLVIPWADIDSIYQLSPDDIPLLNEMRLLGVNAVETTGKSQDLFRFGFHMKPSMHRLHLHVISQDFVSDRLRYKEHFNSFVTEFFMPFESIVLELQDKGRIERRSKELIEHLLRVPLACNQCAFPCKTLPQLKKHLESHLSS
;
A
#
# COMPACT_ATOMS: atom_id res chain seq x y z
N MET A 1 -20.85 3.40 19.48
CA MET A 1 -20.98 1.93 19.36
C MET A 1 -19.58 1.38 19.16
N THR A 2 -19.03 0.65 20.12
CA THR A 2 -17.68 0.09 20.02
C THR A 2 -17.69 -1.05 19.00
N ALA A 3 -17.12 -0.83 17.82
CA ALA A 3 -16.98 -1.88 16.81
C ALA A 3 -16.26 -3.09 17.42
N SER A 4 -16.79 -4.29 17.19
CA SER A 4 -16.18 -5.55 17.63
C SER A 4 -14.78 -5.68 17.01
N THR A 5 -13.75 -5.53 17.83
CA THR A 5 -12.34 -5.62 17.44
C THR A 5 -11.91 -7.06 17.10
N GLY A 6 -12.83 -8.03 17.10
CA GLY A 6 -12.58 -9.42 16.75
C GLY A 6 -12.57 -9.71 15.24
N SER A 7 -13.05 -8.79 14.39
CA SER A 7 -12.99 -8.95 12.93
C SER A 7 -11.54 -8.94 12.41
N TRP A 8 -11.30 -9.71 11.35
CA TRP A 8 -10.00 -9.74 10.66
C TRP A 8 -9.61 -8.37 10.10
N SER A 9 -10.60 -7.55 9.72
CA SER A 9 -10.39 -6.21 9.17
C SER A 9 -9.76 -5.23 10.18
N TYR A 10 -9.80 -5.53 11.48
CA TYR A 10 -9.17 -4.73 12.54
C TYR A 10 -7.81 -5.29 12.99
N ALA A 11 -7.28 -6.31 12.30
CA ALA A 11 -6.04 -6.94 12.73
C ALA A 11 -4.85 -5.96 12.77
N LEU A 12 -4.75 -5.00 11.84
CA LEU A 12 -3.69 -3.99 11.88
C LEU A 12 -3.73 -3.14 13.15
N ILE A 13 -4.91 -2.74 13.61
CA ILE A 13 -5.07 -1.95 14.84
C ILE A 13 -4.61 -2.72 16.09
N ARG A 14 -4.78 -4.05 16.09
CA ARG A 14 -4.26 -4.90 17.17
C ARG A 14 -2.75 -5.08 17.03
N ASP A 15 -2.29 -5.42 15.82
CA ASP A 15 -0.91 -5.76 15.54
C ASP A 15 0.02 -4.56 15.71
N MET A 16 -0.41 -3.34 15.38
CA MET A 16 0.39 -2.11 15.54
C MET A 16 0.71 -1.78 17.00
N LYS A 17 -0.09 -2.27 17.95
CA LYS A 17 0.13 -2.06 19.40
C LYS A 17 1.17 -3.02 19.98
N LEU A 18 1.51 -4.10 19.28
CA LEU A 18 2.47 -5.09 19.75
C LEU A 18 3.91 -4.59 19.47
N PRO A 19 4.77 -4.40 20.48
CA PRO A 19 6.13 -3.87 20.29
C PRO A 19 6.95 -4.65 19.26
N ALA A 20 6.77 -5.98 19.19
CA ALA A 20 7.47 -6.84 18.24
C ALA A 20 7.17 -6.54 16.76
N ASN A 21 6.04 -5.88 16.46
CA ASN A 21 5.66 -5.50 15.10
C ASN A 21 6.12 -4.07 14.74
N GLN A 22 6.50 -3.25 15.73
CA GLN A 22 6.85 -1.84 15.54
C GLN A 22 8.28 -1.72 15.02
N PHE A 23 8.46 -1.80 13.70
CA PHE A 23 9.77 -1.79 13.07
C PHE A 23 10.49 -0.45 13.22
N ILE A 24 9.80 0.65 12.91
CA ILE A 24 10.22 2.05 13.15
C ILE A 24 9.00 2.78 13.71
N ARG A 25 9.16 3.70 14.65
CA ARG A 25 8.03 4.47 15.19
C ARG A 25 8.41 5.87 15.63
N THR A 26 7.41 6.74 15.62
CA THR A 26 7.41 8.06 16.27
C THR A 26 6.17 8.15 17.17
N ASP A 27 5.97 9.32 17.77
CA ASP A 27 4.73 9.73 18.43
C ASP A 27 3.57 9.95 17.45
N VAL A 28 3.85 10.01 16.14
CA VAL A 28 2.85 10.26 15.07
C VAL A 28 2.38 8.96 14.40
N ALA A 29 3.30 8.06 14.05
CA ALA A 29 2.96 6.83 13.33
C ALA A 29 3.96 5.69 13.59
N VAL A 30 3.62 4.50 13.11
CA VAL A 30 4.46 3.30 13.18
C VAL A 30 4.59 2.63 11.82
N VAL A 31 5.79 2.17 11.53
CA VAL A 31 6.10 1.30 10.39
C VAL A 31 6.06 -0.15 10.86
N MET A 32 5.34 -0.98 10.13
CA MET A 32 5.32 -2.43 10.27
C MET A 32 5.76 -3.08 8.97
N ARG A 33 6.39 -4.26 9.03
CA ARG A 33 6.52 -5.13 7.85
C ARG A 33 5.15 -5.76 7.56
N ASP A 34 4.72 -5.74 6.30
CA ASP A 34 3.46 -6.39 5.91
C ASP A 34 3.59 -7.90 6.17
N LYS A 35 2.61 -8.49 6.88
CA LYS A 35 2.58 -9.92 7.22
C LYS A 35 2.42 -10.83 6.00
N TYR A 36 1.89 -10.29 4.91
CA TYR A 36 1.63 -10.94 3.64
C TYR A 36 2.22 -10.12 2.48
N PRO A 37 3.55 -9.92 2.45
CA PRO A 37 4.20 -8.97 1.55
C PRO A 37 3.97 -9.34 0.09
N LYS A 38 3.73 -8.37 -0.80
CA LYS A 38 3.46 -8.65 -2.24
C LYS A 38 4.69 -8.47 -3.14
N ALA A 39 5.80 -8.06 -2.56
CA ALA A 39 7.12 -7.89 -3.16
C ALA A 39 8.19 -8.27 -2.11
N LEU A 40 9.48 -8.23 -2.49
CA LEU A 40 10.60 -8.49 -1.56
C LEU A 40 10.59 -7.57 -0.34
N HIS A 41 10.22 -6.30 -0.53
CA HIS A 41 10.06 -5.33 0.55
C HIS A 41 8.64 -4.76 0.51
N HIS A 42 7.89 -4.96 1.59
CA HIS A 42 6.56 -4.37 1.75
C HIS A 42 6.35 -3.96 3.19
N PHE A 43 6.21 -2.66 3.41
CA PHE A 43 5.93 -2.05 4.70
C PHE A 43 4.58 -1.36 4.68
N LEU A 44 4.01 -1.21 5.87
CA LEU A 44 2.83 -0.41 6.14
C LEU A 44 3.20 0.68 7.14
N VAL A 45 2.94 1.94 6.80
CA VAL A 45 3.01 3.05 7.75
C VAL A 45 1.61 3.37 8.23
N ILE A 46 1.38 3.29 9.53
CA ILE A 46 0.05 3.37 10.16
C ILE A 46 0.07 4.47 11.22
N PRO A 47 -0.84 5.46 11.15
CA PRO A 47 -0.87 6.55 12.12
C PRO A 47 -1.49 6.13 13.45
N TRP A 48 -1.05 6.75 14.54
CA TRP A 48 -1.70 6.60 15.85
C TRP A 48 -3.06 7.31 15.90
N ALA A 49 -3.27 8.33 15.07
CA ALA A 49 -4.55 9.01 14.87
C ALA A 49 -5.64 8.03 14.42
N ASP A 50 -6.87 8.23 14.89
CA ASP A 50 -8.01 7.34 14.58
C ASP A 50 -8.66 7.66 13.23
N ILE A 51 -7.93 7.39 12.15
CA ILE A 51 -8.35 7.62 10.76
C ILE A 51 -8.44 6.27 10.05
N ASP A 52 -9.63 5.81 9.72
CA ASP A 52 -9.86 4.47 9.16
C ASP A 52 -9.37 4.30 7.72
N SER A 53 -9.46 5.36 6.92
CA SER A 53 -9.18 5.30 5.49
C SER A 53 -8.90 6.66 4.89
N ILE A 54 -8.42 6.66 3.64
CA ILE A 54 -8.19 7.88 2.86
C ILE A 54 -9.43 8.78 2.74
N TYR A 55 -10.63 8.22 2.91
CA TYR A 55 -11.90 8.95 2.79
C TYR A 55 -12.32 9.73 4.04
N GLN A 56 -11.55 9.62 5.13
CA GLN A 56 -11.70 10.44 6.33
C GLN A 56 -10.63 11.55 6.40
N LEU A 57 -9.71 11.59 5.43
CA LEU A 57 -8.70 12.63 5.36
C LEU A 57 -9.29 13.96 4.91
N SER A 58 -8.69 15.02 5.42
CA SER A 58 -8.91 16.42 5.09
C SER A 58 -7.55 17.12 4.84
N PRO A 59 -7.54 18.38 4.39
CA PRO A 59 -6.28 19.13 4.22
C PRO A 59 -5.46 19.26 5.50
N ASP A 60 -6.11 19.28 6.67
CA ASP A 60 -5.45 19.40 7.97
C ASP A 60 -4.61 18.15 8.31
N ASP A 61 -4.85 17.02 7.64
CA ASP A 61 -4.11 15.78 7.80
C ASP A 61 -2.85 15.70 6.92
N ILE A 62 -2.60 16.68 6.03
CA ILE A 62 -1.42 16.67 5.16
C ILE A 62 -0.09 16.61 5.94
N PRO A 63 0.10 17.33 7.06
CA PRO A 63 1.30 17.17 7.90
C PRO A 63 1.49 15.72 8.38
N LEU A 64 0.41 15.06 8.84
CA LEU A 64 0.45 13.65 9.23
C LEU A 64 0.87 12.75 8.06
N LEU A 65 0.30 12.97 6.87
CA LEU A 65 0.65 12.21 5.66
C LEU A 65 2.14 12.38 5.31
N ASN A 66 2.70 13.59 5.42
CA ASN A 66 4.11 13.84 5.17
C ASN A 66 5.01 13.11 6.18
N GLU A 67 4.66 13.08 7.46
CA GLU A 67 5.37 12.29 8.47
C GLU A 67 5.32 10.79 8.16
N MET A 68 4.15 10.28 7.74
CA MET A 68 4.02 8.89 7.29
C MET A 68 4.91 8.60 6.08
N ARG A 69 5.01 9.53 5.13
CA ARG A 69 5.87 9.42 3.95
C ARG A 69 7.35 9.38 4.34
N LEU A 70 7.78 10.25 5.25
CA LEU A 70 9.15 10.29 5.76
C LEU A 70 9.53 8.98 6.47
N LEU A 71 8.65 8.47 7.34
CA LEU A 71 8.86 7.16 7.97
C LEU A 71 8.95 6.02 6.95
N GLY A 72 8.17 6.11 5.87
CA GLY A 72 8.28 5.21 4.75
C GLY A 72 9.66 5.27 4.07
N VAL A 73 10.21 6.46 3.86
CA VAL A 73 11.57 6.65 3.31
C VAL A 73 12.61 6.00 4.24
N ASN A 74 12.54 6.28 5.54
CA ASN A 74 13.44 5.67 6.53
C ASN A 74 13.37 4.14 6.49
N ALA A 75 12.18 3.57 6.29
CA ALA A 75 12.01 2.13 6.14
C ALA A 75 12.71 1.59 4.88
N VAL A 76 12.64 2.31 3.76
CA VAL A 76 13.36 1.97 2.52
C VAL A 76 14.86 2.01 2.72
N GLU A 77 15.39 3.02 3.40
CA GLU A 77 16.83 3.13 3.67
C GLU A 77 17.39 1.88 4.38
N THR A 78 16.62 1.27 5.29
CA THR A 78 17.02 0.02 5.97
C THR A 78 17.22 -1.18 5.02
N THR A 79 16.71 -1.10 3.79
CA THR A 79 16.86 -2.15 2.77
C THR A 79 18.16 -2.02 1.98
N GLY A 80 18.85 -0.88 2.07
CA GLY A 80 20.02 -0.57 1.24
C GLY A 80 19.70 -0.40 -0.26
N LYS A 81 18.42 -0.23 -0.60
CA LYS A 81 17.94 -0.02 -1.97
C LYS A 81 17.58 1.44 -2.19
N SER A 82 17.62 1.87 -3.45
CA SER A 82 17.22 3.22 -3.83
C SER A 82 15.70 3.40 -3.77
N GLN A 83 15.26 4.61 -3.43
CA GLN A 83 13.84 4.92 -3.23
C GLN A 83 12.99 4.82 -4.50
N ASP A 84 13.56 5.05 -5.68
CA ASP A 84 12.88 4.93 -6.98
C ASP A 84 12.41 3.50 -7.29
N LEU A 85 13.00 2.50 -6.61
CA LEU A 85 12.55 1.11 -6.69
C LEU A 85 11.28 0.84 -5.88
N PHE A 86 10.73 1.85 -5.19
CA PHE A 86 9.56 1.72 -4.32
C PHE A 86 8.42 2.62 -4.75
N ARG A 87 7.20 2.14 -4.49
CA ARG A 87 5.97 2.91 -4.58
C ARG A 87 5.46 3.25 -3.20
N PHE A 88 4.94 4.47 -3.07
CA PHE A 88 4.31 5.00 -1.88
C PHE A 88 2.87 5.35 -2.25
N GLY A 89 1.90 4.79 -1.52
CA GLY A 89 0.50 5.08 -1.81
C GLY A 89 -0.50 4.24 -1.05
N PHE A 90 -1.76 4.40 -1.42
CA PHE A 90 -2.91 3.84 -0.73
C PHE A 90 -3.78 3.06 -1.70
N HIS A 91 -4.45 2.03 -1.21
CA HIS A 91 -5.50 1.38 -2.01
C HIS A 91 -6.76 2.24 -2.01
N MET A 92 -7.30 2.49 -3.21
CA MET A 92 -8.56 3.19 -3.42
C MET A 92 -9.71 2.56 -2.62
N LYS A 93 -9.76 1.23 -2.53
CA LYS A 93 -10.64 0.52 -1.60
C LYS A 93 -9.81 -0.19 -0.54
N PRO A 94 -9.73 0.34 0.70
CA PRO A 94 -9.02 -0.31 1.79
C PRO A 94 -9.59 -1.70 2.07
N SER A 95 -8.72 -2.66 2.34
CA SER A 95 -9.11 -4.02 2.76
C SER A 95 -9.20 -4.16 4.28
N MET A 96 -8.56 -3.26 5.02
CA MET A 96 -8.44 -3.29 6.47
C MET A 96 -8.56 -1.88 7.05
N HIS A 97 -9.01 -1.81 8.30
CA HIS A 97 -8.82 -0.67 9.20
C HIS A 97 -7.47 -0.86 9.89
N ARG A 98 -6.67 0.17 10.17
CA ARG A 98 -6.79 1.64 10.02
C ARG A 98 -6.19 2.12 8.70
N LEU A 99 -6.20 3.43 8.40
CA LEU A 99 -5.42 4.04 7.32
C LEU A 99 -3.99 3.51 7.33
N HIS A 100 -3.47 3.12 6.15
CA HIS A 100 -2.11 2.63 6.03
C HIS A 100 -1.51 3.02 4.68
N LEU A 101 -0.35 3.67 4.73
CA LEU A 101 0.48 3.93 3.55
C LEU A 101 1.25 2.65 3.23
N HIS A 102 1.07 2.13 2.03
CA HIS A 102 1.90 1.08 1.49
C HIS A 102 3.24 1.67 1.03
N VAL A 103 4.32 1.02 1.45
CA VAL A 103 5.68 1.27 0.94
C VAL A 103 6.18 -0.06 0.40
N ILE A 104 6.18 -0.21 -0.92
CA ILE A 104 6.35 -1.51 -1.57
C ILE A 104 7.36 -1.43 -2.71
N SER A 105 8.30 -2.37 -2.76
CA SER A 105 9.25 -2.48 -3.87
C SER A 105 8.56 -2.97 -5.15
N GLN A 106 9.06 -2.53 -6.30
CA GLN A 106 8.42 -2.74 -7.60
C GLN A 106 8.74 -4.09 -8.28
N ASP A 107 9.46 -4.99 -7.60
CA ASP A 107 9.78 -6.33 -8.10
C ASP A 107 8.55 -7.25 -8.14
N PHE A 108 7.63 -7.11 -7.17
CA PHE A 108 6.45 -7.97 -7.00
C PHE A 108 6.77 -9.49 -6.96
N VAL A 109 7.96 -9.86 -6.48
CA VAL A 109 8.39 -11.25 -6.28
C VAL A 109 8.04 -11.68 -4.86
N SER A 110 7.00 -12.50 -4.71
CA SER A 110 6.57 -13.03 -3.41
C SER A 110 5.63 -14.24 -3.54
N ASP A 111 5.75 -15.20 -2.63
CA ASP A 111 4.80 -16.32 -2.48
C ASP A 111 3.41 -15.91 -1.97
N ARG A 112 3.28 -14.70 -1.44
CA ARG A 112 1.98 -14.14 -1.00
C ARG A 112 1.27 -13.35 -2.11
N LEU A 113 1.93 -13.13 -3.24
CA LEU A 113 1.27 -12.71 -4.48
C LEU A 113 0.60 -13.93 -5.14
N ARG A 114 -0.68 -14.14 -4.81
CA ARG A 114 -1.43 -15.38 -5.12
C ARG A 114 -2.59 -15.19 -6.09
N TYR A 115 -3.15 -13.98 -6.17
CA TYR A 115 -4.31 -13.69 -7.00
C TYR A 115 -4.00 -12.52 -7.93
N LYS A 116 -4.69 -12.47 -9.08
CA LYS A 116 -4.54 -11.40 -10.06
C LYS A 116 -4.82 -10.04 -9.43
N GLU A 117 -5.84 -9.99 -8.59
CA GLU A 117 -6.27 -8.81 -7.85
C GLU A 117 -5.17 -8.30 -6.91
N HIS A 118 -4.35 -9.18 -6.33
CA HIS A 118 -3.21 -8.75 -5.51
C HIS A 118 -2.16 -8.00 -6.32
N PHE A 119 -1.96 -8.36 -7.59
CA PHE A 119 -0.98 -7.67 -8.43
C PHE A 119 -1.58 -6.38 -8.96
N ASN A 120 -2.77 -6.46 -9.55
CA ASN A 120 -3.48 -5.32 -10.11
C ASN A 120 -3.76 -4.23 -9.05
N SER A 121 -3.94 -4.58 -7.78
CA SER A 121 -4.13 -3.58 -6.71
C SER A 121 -2.93 -2.67 -6.49
N PHE A 122 -1.72 -3.06 -6.90
CA PHE A 122 -0.52 -2.22 -6.78
C PHE A 122 -0.06 -1.61 -8.11
N VAL A 123 -0.42 -2.20 -9.25
CA VAL A 123 0.10 -1.76 -10.56
C VAL A 123 -0.88 -0.94 -11.39
N THR A 124 -2.16 -0.93 -11.04
CA THR A 124 -3.19 -0.10 -11.71
C THR A 124 -3.50 1.16 -10.93
N GLU A 125 -4.39 2.02 -11.45
CA GLU A 125 -4.91 3.22 -10.76
C GLU A 125 -5.65 2.90 -9.45
N PHE A 126 -5.94 1.62 -9.17
CA PHE A 126 -6.44 1.21 -7.86
C PHE A 126 -5.45 1.57 -6.74
N PHE A 127 -4.15 1.58 -7.04
CA PHE A 127 -3.12 2.11 -6.16
C PHE A 127 -2.99 3.62 -6.37
N MET A 128 -3.52 4.40 -5.44
CA MET A 128 -3.44 5.85 -5.47
C MET A 128 -2.07 6.30 -4.95
N PRO A 129 -1.20 6.91 -5.79
CA PRO A 129 0.09 7.40 -5.34
C PRO A 129 -0.06 8.43 -4.22
N PHE A 130 0.93 8.48 -3.32
CA PHE A 130 0.95 9.43 -2.21
C PHE A 130 0.74 10.88 -2.68
N GLU A 131 1.46 11.27 -3.71
CA GLU A 131 1.43 12.62 -4.27
C GLU A 131 0.04 12.95 -4.82
N SER A 132 -0.67 11.99 -5.42
CA SER A 132 -2.05 12.17 -5.89
C SER A 132 -3.05 12.36 -4.75
N ILE A 133 -2.86 11.70 -3.61
CA ILE A 133 -3.70 11.90 -2.41
C ILE A 133 -3.53 13.33 -1.88
N VAL A 134 -2.29 13.79 -1.74
CA VAL A 134 -2.01 15.15 -1.25
C VAL A 134 -2.59 16.20 -2.20
N LEU A 135 -2.39 16.05 -3.51
CA LEU A 135 -2.93 16.96 -4.52
C LEU A 135 -4.47 17.00 -4.50
N GLU A 136 -5.14 15.85 -4.42
CA GLU A 136 -6.62 15.80 -4.38
C GLU A 136 -7.17 16.44 -3.09
N LEU A 137 -6.51 16.26 -1.94
CA LEU A 137 -6.87 16.96 -0.71
C LEU A 137 -6.71 18.48 -0.84
N GLN A 138 -5.61 18.96 -1.43
CA GLN A 138 -5.37 20.39 -1.61
C GLN A 138 -6.37 21.03 -2.57
N ASP A 139 -6.70 20.35 -3.67
CA ASP A 139 -7.61 20.85 -4.70
C ASP A 139 -9.08 20.79 -4.27
N LYS A 140 -9.52 19.67 -3.68
CA LYS A 140 -10.94 19.38 -3.43
C LYS A 140 -11.33 19.42 -1.96
N GLY A 141 -10.37 19.50 -1.04
CA GLY A 141 -10.61 19.42 0.40
C GLY A 141 -10.96 18.02 0.92
N ARG A 142 -11.01 16.99 0.06
CA ARG A 142 -11.35 15.61 0.42
C ARG A 142 -10.96 14.64 -0.70
N ILE A 143 -10.85 13.36 -0.37
CA ILE A 143 -10.74 12.29 -1.38
C ILE A 143 -12.14 11.84 -1.82
N GLU A 144 -12.42 11.91 -3.12
CA GLU A 144 -13.70 11.50 -3.68
C GLU A 144 -13.77 9.97 -3.87
N ARG A 145 -14.93 9.38 -3.56
CA ARG A 145 -15.14 7.95 -3.82
C ARG A 145 -15.30 7.71 -5.30
N ARG A 146 -14.51 6.78 -5.83
CA ARG A 146 -14.69 6.29 -7.19
C ARG A 146 -15.79 5.23 -7.25
N SER A 147 -16.37 5.04 -8.44
CA SER A 147 -17.48 4.10 -8.63
C SER A 147 -17.04 2.66 -8.37
N LYS A 148 -17.99 1.82 -7.94
CA LYS A 148 -17.73 0.40 -7.69
C LYS A 148 -17.32 -0.32 -8.97
N GLU A 149 -17.90 0.10 -10.09
CA GLU A 149 -17.65 -0.43 -11.43
C GLU A 149 -16.19 -0.17 -11.84
N LEU A 150 -15.68 1.05 -11.59
CA LEU A 150 -14.27 1.38 -11.86
C LEU A 150 -13.35 0.52 -10.99
N ILE A 151 -13.63 0.42 -9.68
CA ILE A 151 -12.84 -0.38 -8.75
C ILE A 151 -12.77 -1.84 -9.18
N GLU A 152 -13.91 -2.44 -9.53
CA GLU A 152 -13.97 -3.84 -9.98
C GLU A 152 -13.26 -4.03 -11.31
N HIS A 153 -13.38 -3.07 -12.23
CA HIS A 153 -12.68 -3.08 -13.50
C HIS A 153 -11.15 -3.09 -13.30
N LEU A 154 -10.61 -2.13 -12.54
CA LEU A 154 -9.17 -1.99 -12.28
C LEU A 154 -8.55 -3.25 -11.67
N LEU A 155 -9.26 -3.92 -10.76
CA LEU A 155 -8.78 -5.17 -10.15
C LEU A 155 -8.81 -6.35 -11.13
N ARG A 156 -9.63 -6.31 -12.17
CA ARG A 156 -9.88 -7.44 -13.08
C ARG A 156 -9.24 -7.30 -14.46
N VAL A 157 -8.64 -6.16 -14.79
CA VAL A 157 -7.92 -5.96 -16.05
C VAL A 157 -6.93 -7.09 -16.34
N PRO A 158 -6.64 -7.41 -17.62
CA PRO A 158 -5.63 -8.39 -17.97
C PRO A 158 -4.28 -8.09 -17.31
N LEU A 159 -3.55 -9.15 -16.96
CA LEU A 159 -2.22 -9.00 -16.38
C LEU A 159 -1.28 -8.36 -17.40
N ALA A 160 -0.52 -7.35 -16.95
CA ALA A 160 0.53 -6.70 -17.72
C ALA A 160 1.74 -6.50 -16.80
N CYS A 161 2.94 -6.83 -17.28
CA CYS A 161 4.15 -6.60 -16.50
C CYS A 161 4.33 -5.10 -16.23
N ASN A 162 4.76 -4.74 -15.02
CA ASN A 162 4.97 -3.35 -14.62
C ASN A 162 6.30 -2.77 -15.13
N GLN A 163 7.15 -3.58 -15.78
CA GLN A 163 8.52 -3.21 -16.17
C GLN A 163 8.77 -3.31 -17.68
N CYS A 164 7.96 -4.10 -18.41
CA CYS A 164 8.12 -4.25 -19.87
C CYS A 164 6.83 -4.77 -20.54
N ALA A 165 6.85 -4.90 -21.86
CA ALA A 165 5.72 -5.35 -22.67
C ALA A 165 5.56 -6.90 -22.77
N PHE A 166 6.04 -7.66 -21.78
CA PHE A 166 5.97 -9.13 -21.84
C PHE A 166 4.52 -9.64 -21.87
N PRO A 167 4.15 -10.49 -22.86
CA PRO A 167 2.82 -11.05 -22.95
C PRO A 167 2.62 -12.14 -21.88
N CYS A 168 1.81 -11.86 -20.85
CA CYS A 168 1.43 -12.84 -19.84
C CYS A 168 -0.09 -12.98 -19.75
N LYS A 169 -0.58 -14.23 -19.66
CA LYS A 169 -2.03 -14.51 -19.54
C LYS A 169 -2.43 -15.00 -18.15
N THR A 170 -1.46 -15.51 -17.39
CA THR A 170 -1.69 -16.13 -16.09
C THR A 170 -0.71 -15.59 -15.05
N LEU A 171 -1.12 -15.60 -13.78
CA LEU A 171 -0.26 -15.13 -12.69
C LEU A 171 1.03 -15.96 -12.56
N PRO A 172 1.04 -17.31 -12.67
CA PRO A 172 2.30 -18.07 -12.61
C PRO A 172 3.31 -17.67 -13.70
N GLN A 173 2.84 -17.42 -14.94
CA GLN A 173 3.71 -16.92 -16.01
C GLN A 173 4.28 -15.54 -15.68
N LEU A 174 3.43 -14.64 -15.18
CA LEU A 174 3.88 -13.32 -14.76
C LEU A 174 4.91 -13.39 -13.62
N LYS A 175 4.67 -14.21 -12.58
CA LYS A 175 5.61 -14.35 -11.46
C LYS A 175 6.98 -14.85 -11.90
N LYS A 176 7.02 -15.90 -12.73
CA LYS A 176 8.27 -16.39 -13.33
C LYS A 176 8.97 -15.30 -14.16
N HIS A 177 8.21 -14.48 -14.85
CA HIS A 177 8.76 -13.36 -15.61
C HIS A 177 9.30 -12.23 -14.69
N LEU A 178 8.59 -11.87 -13.62
CA LEU A 178 9.03 -10.85 -12.66
C LEU A 178 10.38 -11.19 -12.01
N GLU A 179 10.62 -12.47 -11.71
CA GLU A 179 11.92 -12.95 -11.21
C GLU A 179 13.08 -12.63 -12.17
N SER A 180 12.84 -12.62 -13.49
CA SER A 180 13.89 -12.30 -14.47
C SER A 180 14.35 -10.84 -14.43
N HIS A 181 13.57 -9.93 -13.85
CA HIS A 181 13.96 -8.53 -13.67
C HIS A 181 14.88 -8.28 -12.46
N LEU A 182 14.99 -9.25 -11.53
CA LEU A 182 15.85 -9.10 -10.35
C LEU A 182 17.35 -9.17 -10.68
N SER A 183 17.71 -9.76 -11.81
CA SER A 183 19.10 -10.00 -12.24
C SER A 183 19.57 -9.01 -13.30
N SER A 184 18.74 -8.02 -13.62
CA SER A 184 18.94 -7.03 -14.69
C SER A 184 19.53 -5.73 -14.17
#